data_AF-A0A1M2VQE0-F1
#
_entry.id   AF-A0A1M2VQE0-F1
#
_cell.length_a   1.000
_cell.length_b   1.000
_cell.length_c   1.000
_cell.angle_alpha   90.00
_cell.angle_beta   90.00
_cell.angle_gamma   90.00
#
_symmetry.space_group_name_H-M   'P 1'
#
loop_
_entity.id
_entity.type
_entity.pdbx_description
1 polymer ?
#
loop_
_entity_poly.entity_id
_entity_poly.type
_entity_poly.pdbx_seq_one_letter_code
_entity_poly.pdbx_strand_id
1 'polypeptide(L)'
;MAETNNENKSGGGPWIPLESNPEWAVKAGLIQSQAHFEDIYGLDAELLAMVSQPAKAVILLFPITEPYEQKRREEDNRIAEEGQHPVDPTLFWMKQTASRAADCLVHRV
;
A
#
# COMPACT_ATOMS: atom_id res chain seq x y z
N MET A 1 -27.94 -27.65 29.10
CA MET A 1 -26.77 -26.82 29.42
C MET A 1 -25.80 -27.00 28.26
N ALA A 2 -25.80 -26.08 27.31
CA ALA A 2 -24.83 -26.07 26.22
C ALA A 2 -24.00 -24.81 26.43
N GLU A 3 -22.75 -25.00 26.84
CA GLU A 3 -21.77 -23.95 27.00
C GLU A 3 -21.30 -23.52 25.61
N THR A 4 -21.71 -22.33 25.18
CA THR A 4 -21.14 -21.67 24.01
C THR A 4 -19.76 -21.13 24.39
N ASN A 5 -18.71 -21.81 23.92
CA ASN A 5 -17.35 -21.32 23.95
C ASN A 5 -17.27 -19.98 23.21
N ASN A 6 -17.18 -18.91 23.98
CA ASN A 6 -16.89 -17.57 23.50
C ASN A 6 -15.37 -17.49 23.25
N GLU A 7 -14.94 -17.83 22.03
CA GLU A 7 -13.59 -17.55 21.59
C GLU A 7 -13.41 -16.03 21.53
N ASN A 8 -12.72 -15.49 22.55
CA ASN A 8 -12.26 -14.12 22.60
C ASN A 8 -11.34 -13.84 21.41
N LYS A 9 -11.90 -13.32 20.30
CA LYS A 9 -11.11 -12.64 19.27
C LYS A 9 -10.58 -11.33 19.86
N SER A 10 -9.38 -11.36 20.43
CA SER A 10 -8.59 -10.18 20.81
C SER A 10 -7.95 -9.49 19.58
N GLY A 11 -8.66 -9.45 18.46
CA GLY A 11 -8.26 -8.66 17.30
C GLY A 11 -8.66 -7.22 17.53
N GLY A 12 -7.68 -6.33 17.74
CA GLY A 12 -7.92 -4.89 17.81
C GLY A 12 -8.85 -4.42 16.69
N GLY A 13 -9.74 -3.49 17.02
CA GLY A 13 -10.72 -2.94 16.09
C GLY A 13 -10.10 -2.44 14.77
N PRO A 14 -10.92 -2.19 13.74
CA PRO A 14 -10.42 -1.77 12.43
C PRO A 14 -9.56 -0.51 12.54
N TRP A 15 -8.47 -0.48 11.79
CA TRP A 15 -7.55 0.66 11.75
C TRP A 15 -8.24 1.88 11.12
N ILE A 16 -7.85 3.07 11.56
CA ILE A 16 -8.32 4.32 10.96
C ILE A 16 -7.50 4.57 9.68
N PRO A 17 -8.15 4.91 8.55
CA PRO A 17 -7.47 5.29 7.31
C PRO A 17 -6.43 6.39 7.53
N LEU A 18 -5.30 6.29 6.84
CA LEU A 18 -4.31 7.35 6.85
C LEU A 18 -4.71 8.41 5.83
N GLU A 19 -4.49 9.67 6.18
CA GLU A 19 -4.55 10.74 5.21
C GLU A 19 -3.32 10.67 4.30
N SER A 20 -3.48 10.93 3.00
CA SER A 20 -2.36 11.01 2.04
C SER A 20 -1.57 12.31 2.21
N ASN A 21 -1.09 12.56 3.43
CA ASN A 21 -0.21 13.64 3.79
C ASN A 21 1.10 13.06 4.36
N PRO A 22 2.21 13.81 4.36
CA PRO A 22 3.51 13.26 4.73
C PRO A 22 3.80 13.29 6.23
N GLU A 23 2.93 13.89 7.05
CA GLU A 23 3.21 14.21 8.45
C GLU A 23 3.43 12.99 9.34
N TRP A 24 2.80 11.86 9.01
CA TRP A 24 2.92 10.62 9.77
C TRP A 24 4.32 10.01 9.68
N ALA A 25 5.05 10.25 8.58
CA ALA A 25 6.31 9.56 8.32
C ALA A 25 7.41 9.95 9.30
N VAL A 26 7.45 11.22 9.71
CA VAL A 26 8.40 11.70 10.73
C VAL A 26 8.13 11.04 12.08
N LYS A 27 6.85 10.86 12.44
CA LYS A 27 6.45 10.16 13.68
C LYS A 27 6.79 8.67 13.63
N ALA A 28 6.84 8.08 12.43
CA ALA A 28 7.26 6.70 12.19
C ALA A 28 8.80 6.53 12.14
N GLY A 29 9.57 7.62 12.24
CA GLY A 29 11.04 7.59 12.30
C GLY A 29 11.76 8.00 11.01
N LEU A 30 11.08 8.64 10.05
CA LEU A 30 11.72 9.18 8.85
C LEU A 30 12.76 10.26 9.20
N ILE A 31 13.99 10.07 8.73
CA ILE A 31 15.07 11.06 8.86
C ILE A 31 14.97 12.06 7.70
N GLN A 32 14.45 13.26 7.99
CA GLN A 32 14.17 14.28 6.96
C GLN A 32 15.41 14.78 6.19
N SER A 33 16.61 14.60 6.73
CA SER A 33 17.86 14.92 6.02
C SER A 33 18.24 13.89 4.95
N GLN A 34 17.60 12.71 4.95
CA GLN A 34 17.87 11.64 4.00
C GLN A 34 16.77 11.48 2.96
N ALA A 35 15.51 11.67 3.37
CA ALA A 35 14.35 11.55 2.50
C ALA A 35 13.16 12.34 3.04
N HIS A 36 12.28 12.73 2.13
CA HIS A 36 11.00 13.36 2.41
C HIS A 36 9.98 12.96 1.36
N PHE A 37 8.72 13.26 1.62
CA PHE A 37 7.62 13.07 0.69
C PHE A 37 7.28 14.39 0.02
N GLU A 38 6.96 14.33 -1.27
CA GLU A 38 6.50 15.46 -2.09
C GLU A 38 5.23 15.05 -2.84
N ASP A 39 4.37 16.02 -3.09
CA ASP A 39 3.20 15.82 -3.93
C ASP A 39 3.59 15.75 -5.40
N ILE A 40 2.96 14.83 -6.14
CA ILE A 40 3.08 14.75 -7.60
C ILE A 40 1.84 15.42 -8.20
N TYR A 41 2.02 16.62 -8.74
CA TYR A 41 0.92 17.40 -9.31
C TYR A 41 0.37 16.85 -10.63
N GLY A 42 1.18 16.07 -11.36
CA GLY A 42 0.79 15.42 -12.59
C GLY A 42 1.89 14.53 -13.15
N LEU A 43 1.57 13.80 -14.22
CA LEU A 43 2.44 12.80 -14.84
C LEU A 43 3.04 13.27 -16.18
N ASP A 44 2.77 14.50 -16.60
CA ASP A 44 3.46 15.13 -17.70
C ASP A 44 4.88 15.56 -17.29
N ALA A 45 5.75 15.73 -18.28
CA ALA A 45 7.17 15.99 -18.05
C ALA A 45 7.42 17.29 -17.29
N GLU A 46 6.58 18.31 -17.49
CA GLU A 46 6.73 19.61 -16.84
C GLU A 46 6.38 19.53 -15.35
N LEU A 47 5.28 18.87 -14.99
CA LEU A 47 4.88 18.66 -13.60
C LEU A 47 5.81 17.67 -12.87
N LEU A 48 6.28 16.62 -13.55
CA LEU A 48 7.25 15.69 -12.97
C LEU A 48 8.61 16.33 -12.70
N ALA A 49 9.00 17.35 -13.48
CA ALA A 49 10.24 18.10 -13.24
C ALA A 49 10.22 18.91 -11.93
N MET A 50 9.05 19.10 -11.31
CA MET A 50 8.92 19.75 -10.00
C MET A 50 9.34 18.84 -8.84
N VAL A 51 9.36 17.52 -9.05
CA VAL A 51 9.72 16.54 -8.01
C VAL A 51 11.24 16.45 -7.89
N SER A 52 11.73 16.57 -6.66
CA SER A 52 13.15 16.48 -6.33
C SER A 52 13.75 15.15 -6.78
N GLN A 53 14.86 15.22 -7.51
CA GLN A 53 15.57 14.05 -8.01
C GLN A 53 16.77 13.70 -7.11
N PRO A 54 17.07 12.39 -6.89
CA PRO A 54 16.37 11.23 -7.44
C PRO A 54 15.16 10.80 -6.58
N ALA A 55 14.02 10.55 -7.23
CA ALA A 55 12.88 9.91 -6.57
C ALA A 55 13.17 8.42 -6.26
N LYS A 56 12.92 7.98 -5.02
CA LYS A 56 13.22 6.61 -4.56
C LYS A 56 12.03 5.65 -4.62
N ALA A 57 10.82 6.18 -4.44
CA ALA A 57 9.58 5.42 -4.44
C ALA A 57 8.40 6.34 -4.77
N VAL A 58 7.30 5.75 -5.23
CA VAL A 58 6.01 6.44 -5.45
C VAL A 58 4.94 5.68 -4.70
N ILE A 59 4.08 6.40 -4.00
CA ILE A 59 2.88 5.86 -3.35
C ILE A 59 1.68 6.40 -4.12
N LEU A 60 0.82 5.51 -4.61
CA LEU A 60 -0.36 5.88 -5.37
C LEU A 60 -1.62 5.55 -4.56
N LEU A 61 -2.36 6.57 -4.13
CA LEU A 61 -3.70 6.40 -3.59
C LEU A 61 -4.71 6.48 -4.75
N PHE A 62 -5.55 5.46 -4.89
CA PHE A 62 -6.58 5.42 -5.93
C PHE A 62 -7.82 4.65 -5.43
N PRO A 63 -9.00 4.94 -5.99
CA PRO A 63 -10.24 4.28 -5.57
C PRO A 63 -10.24 2.80 -5.99
N ILE A 64 -10.51 1.93 -5.01
CA ILE A 64 -10.77 0.51 -5.28
C ILE A 64 -12.20 0.38 -5.79
N THR A 65 -12.36 0.08 -7.07
CA THR A 65 -13.66 -0.08 -7.74
C THR A 65 -13.86 -1.54 -8.17
N GLU A 66 -15.10 -1.95 -8.39
CA GLU A 66 -15.41 -3.31 -8.86
C GLU A 66 -14.67 -3.69 -10.17
N PRO A 67 -14.63 -2.83 -11.21
CA PRO A 67 -13.86 -3.16 -12.42
C PRO A 67 -12.35 -3.30 -12.16
N TYR A 68 -11.81 -2.54 -11.19
CA TYR A 68 -10.41 -2.67 -10.80
C TYR A 68 -10.17 -4.01 -10.09
N GLU A 69 -11.00 -4.38 -9.13
CA GLU A 69 -10.90 -5.66 -8.42
C GLU A 69 -11.03 -6.87 -9.36
N GLN A 70 -11.87 -6.77 -10.40
CA GLN A 70 -11.93 -7.79 -11.46
C GLN A 70 -10.59 -7.94 -12.18
N LYS A 71 -10.03 -6.83 -12.68
CA LYS A 71 -8.72 -6.83 -13.35
C LYS A 71 -7.58 -7.34 -12.47
N ARG A 72 -7.59 -7.02 -11.17
CA ARG A 72 -6.59 -7.56 -10.24
C ARG A 72 -6.66 -9.07 -10.13
N ARG A 73 -7.87 -9.63 -10.00
CA ARG A 73 -8.07 -11.08 -9.90
C ARG A 73 -7.68 -11.79 -11.20
N GLU A 74 -7.97 -11.18 -12.34
CA GLU A 74 -7.51 -11.67 -13.64
C GLU A 74 -5.98 -11.74 -13.69
N GLU A 75 -5.29 -10.70 -13.23
CA GLU A 75 -3.82 -10.66 -13.18
C GLU A 75 -3.24 -11.68 -12.17
N ASP A 76 -3.83 -11.80 -10.98
CA ASP A 76 -3.43 -12.81 -9.98
C ASP A 76 -3.54 -14.24 -10.55
N ASN A 77 -4.63 -14.53 -11.26
CA ASN A 77 -4.84 -15.83 -11.92
C ASN A 77 -3.82 -16.05 -13.04
N ARG A 78 -3.57 -15.03 -13.87
CA ARG A 78 -2.58 -15.09 -14.95
C ARG A 78 -1.20 -15.39 -14.40
N ILE A 79 -0.79 -14.73 -13.31
CA ILE A 79 0.49 -14.98 -12.64
C ILE A 79 0.55 -16.40 -12.05
N ALA A 80 -0.55 -16.91 -11.50
CA ALA A 80 -0.61 -18.27 -10.97
C ALA A 80 -0.49 -19.35 -12.06
N GLU A 81 -1.03 -19.10 -13.25
CA GLU A 81 -1.03 -20.03 -14.39
C GLU A 81 0.26 -19.96 -15.22
N GLU A 82 0.68 -18.75 -15.58
CA GLU A 82 1.80 -18.50 -16.50
C GLU A 82 3.15 -18.34 -15.77
N GLY A 83 3.10 -18.13 -14.45
CA GLY A 83 4.24 -17.74 -13.63
C GLY A 83 4.53 -16.24 -13.70
N GLN A 84 5.15 -15.73 -12.64
CA GLN A 84 5.64 -14.34 -12.59
C GLN A 84 7.06 -14.21 -13.16
N HIS A 85 7.42 -12.99 -13.56
CA HIS A 85 8.81 -12.64 -13.81
C HIS A 85 9.67 -12.87 -12.56
N PRO A 86 10.97 -13.22 -12.71
CA PRO A 86 11.88 -13.37 -11.59
C PRO A 86 11.86 -12.12 -10.69
N VAL A 87 11.54 -12.32 -9.43
CA VAL A 87 11.52 -11.26 -8.41
C VAL A 87 12.88 -11.24 -7.71
N ASP A 88 13.45 -10.05 -7.52
CA ASP A 88 14.70 -9.88 -6.79
C ASP A 88 14.53 -10.41 -5.35
N PRO A 89 15.40 -11.31 -4.85
CA PRO A 89 15.31 -11.86 -3.50
C PRO A 89 15.51 -10.82 -2.38
N THR A 90 16.06 -9.64 -2.71
CA THR A 90 16.19 -8.51 -1.79
C THR A 90 14.90 -7.69 -1.68
N LEU A 91 13.90 -7.95 -2.53
CA LEU A 91 12.60 -7.30 -2.46
C LEU A 91 11.90 -7.65 -1.16
N PHE A 92 11.60 -6.63 -0.36
CA PHE A 92 10.77 -6.78 0.82
C PHE A 92 9.29 -6.67 0.43
N TRP A 93 8.52 -7.71 0.70
CA TRP A 93 7.07 -7.76 0.45
C TRP A 93 6.32 -8.29 1.67
N MET A 94 5.14 -7.72 1.93
CA MET A 94 4.29 -8.14 3.04
C MET A 94 2.81 -8.14 2.64
N LYS A 95 2.12 -9.25 2.90
CA LYS A 95 0.67 -9.35 2.75
C LYS A 95 -0.04 -8.53 3.82
N GLN A 96 -0.91 -7.62 3.41
CA GLN A 96 -1.78 -6.91 4.33
C GLN A 96 -2.96 -7.80 4.79
N THR A 97 -3.05 -8.05 6.10
CA THR A 97 -4.08 -8.92 6.72
C THR A 97 -5.10 -8.16 7.57
N ALA A 98 -4.80 -6.92 7.99
CA ALA A 98 -5.72 -6.09 8.76
C ALA A 98 -6.71 -5.33 7.85
N SER A 99 -7.99 -5.36 8.24
CA SER A 99 -9.04 -4.56 7.61
C SER A 99 -8.74 -3.06 7.76
N ARG A 100 -8.88 -2.29 6.68
CA ARG A 100 -8.59 -0.84 6.55
C ARG A 100 -7.12 -0.38 6.65
N ALA A 101 -6.16 -1.29 6.80
CA ALA A 101 -4.74 -0.93 6.61
C ALA A 101 -4.38 -0.58 5.14
N ALA A 102 -5.29 -0.81 4.19
CA ALA A 102 -5.07 -0.55 2.75
C ALA A 102 -5.18 0.94 2.45
N ASP A 103 -6.00 1.64 3.22
CA ASP A 103 -6.15 3.10 3.13
C ASP A 103 -4.92 3.81 3.74
N CYS A 104 -3.96 3.06 4.30
CA CYS A 104 -2.74 3.58 4.88
C CYS A 104 -1.63 3.71 3.84
N LEU A 105 -1.42 2.70 2.99
CA LEU A 105 -0.34 2.63 2.01
C LEU A 105 -0.72 1.62 0.93
N VAL A 106 -1.05 2.05 -0.29
CA VAL A 106 -1.29 1.10 -1.37
C VAL A 106 0.05 0.69 -1.98
N HIS A 107 0.58 -0.42 -1.48
CA HIS A 107 1.32 -1.41 -2.26
C HIS A 107 0.69 -2.78 -1.94
N ARG A 108 -0.39 -3.10 -2.64
CA ARG A 108 -0.87 -4.48 -2.82
C ARG A 108 -0.70 -4.85 -4.28
N VAL A 109 0.53 -5.17 -4.67
CA VAL A 109 0.79 -6.13 -5.75
C VAL A 109 1.08 -7.44 -5.03
#